data_AF-A0A6F9X175-F1
#
_entry.id   AF-A0A6F9X175-F1
#
_cell.length_a   1.000
_cell.length_b   1.000
_cell.length_c   1.000
_cell.angle_alpha   90.00
_cell.angle_beta   90.00
_cell.angle_gamma   90.00
#
_symmetry.space_group_name_H-M   'P 1'
#
loop_
_entity.id
_entity.type
_entity.pdbx_description
1 polymer ?
#
loop_
_entity_poly.entity_id
_entity_poly.type
_entity_poly.pdbx_seq_one_letter_code
_entity_poly.pdbx_strand_id
1 'polypeptide(L)'
;MRIENLEEKLNSRIEEAFNSGLSVIEITRTLNKSSAEHIHDLLRGAGHIDTLPKEGLRRSYGIDAKWESVLRKKGYSFPRWCIGWGFDPVKAARELALGVQGDIHEALKRDFPAVYARMFGEDPPQRVPTTRIHDPHPSVTIVWHPDRNAYVAEMIGNPAINAGGIDLEHALQRFQVALRYDEQIKRLELLIAQRQNQ
;
A
#
# COMPACT_ATOMS: atom_id res chain seq x y z
N MET A 1 7.52 12.13 -19.07
CA MET A 1 8.04 11.13 -18.12
C MET A 1 7.63 9.76 -18.63
N ARG A 2 8.50 8.77 -18.56
CA ARG A 2 8.13 7.39 -18.91
C ARG A 2 7.34 6.77 -17.74
N ILE A 3 6.33 5.95 -18.02
CA ILE A 3 5.52 5.32 -16.97
C ILE A 3 6.38 4.40 -16.11
N GLU A 4 7.36 3.76 -16.74
CA GLU A 4 8.35 2.92 -16.10
C GLU A 4 9.08 3.68 -14.98
N ASN A 5 9.43 4.96 -15.21
CA ASN A 5 10.06 5.80 -14.19
C ASN A 5 9.11 6.13 -13.02
N LEU A 6 7.80 6.19 -13.26
CA LEU A 6 6.81 6.42 -12.19
C LEU A 6 6.58 5.17 -11.35
N GLU A 7 6.61 3.99 -11.96
CA GLU A 7 6.53 2.73 -11.24
C GLU A 7 7.75 2.51 -10.36
N GLU A 8 8.96 2.74 -10.88
CA GLU A 8 10.20 2.71 -10.09
C GLU A 8 10.16 3.71 -8.94
N LYS A 9 9.70 4.94 -9.20
CA LYS A 9 9.53 5.96 -8.17
C LYS A 9 8.52 5.54 -7.11
N LEU A 10 7.39 4.94 -7.51
CA LEU A 10 6.39 4.43 -6.56
C LEU A 10 6.98 3.33 -5.68
N ASN A 11 7.72 2.38 -6.26
CA ASN A 11 8.36 1.30 -5.53
C ASN A 11 9.36 1.85 -4.49
N SER A 12 10.20 2.80 -4.89
CA SER A 12 11.12 3.47 -3.96
C SER A 12 10.39 4.18 -2.81
N ARG A 13 9.26 4.85 -3.08
CA ARG A 13 8.44 5.47 -2.02
C ARG A 13 7.73 4.46 -1.12
N ILE A 14 7.39 3.27 -1.62
CA ILE A 14 6.85 2.19 -0.79
C ILE A 14 7.91 1.70 0.20
N GLU A 15 9.14 1.49 -0.26
CA GLU A 15 10.27 1.10 0.61
C GLU A 15 10.57 2.17 1.66
N GLU A 16 10.61 3.45 1.27
CA GLU A 16 10.82 4.56 2.20
C GLU A 16 9.69 4.66 3.24
N ALA A 17 8.43 4.50 2.83
CA ALA A 17 7.30 4.48 3.75
C ALA A 17 7.45 3.34 4.78
N PHE A 18 7.84 2.15 4.33
CA PHE A 18 8.09 1.03 5.24
C PHE A 18 9.24 1.33 6.21
N ASN A 19 10.36 1.86 5.70
CA ASN A 19 11.52 2.23 6.52
C ASN A 19 11.23 3.38 7.51
N SER A 20 10.25 4.23 7.21
CA SER A 20 9.73 5.23 8.15
C SER A 20 8.79 4.64 9.22
N GLY A 21 8.63 3.32 9.25
CA GLY A 21 7.87 2.59 10.26
C GLY A 21 6.39 2.37 9.92
N LEU A 22 5.96 2.61 8.67
CA LEU A 22 4.61 2.21 8.24
C LEU A 22 4.53 0.70 8.04
N SER A 23 3.41 0.12 8.45
CA SER A 23 3.11 -1.28 8.16
C SER A 23 2.73 -1.48 6.69
N VAL A 24 2.85 -2.72 6.22
CA VAL A 24 2.39 -3.08 4.87
C VAL A 24 0.90 -2.81 4.68
N ILE A 25 0.07 -2.98 5.72
CA ILE A 25 -1.37 -2.73 5.65
C ILE A 25 -1.68 -1.23 5.58
N GLU A 26 -0.93 -0.40 6.28
CA GLU A 26 -1.05 1.07 6.18
C GLU A 26 -0.66 1.57 4.80
N ILE A 27 0.45 1.08 4.24
CA ILE A 27 0.87 1.41 2.86
C ILE A 27 -0.22 0.96 1.88
N THR A 28 -0.74 -0.26 2.02
CA THR A 28 -1.82 -0.80 1.18
C THR A 28 -3.06 0.09 1.20
N ARG A 29 -3.46 0.53 2.39
CA ARG A 29 -4.61 1.42 2.60
C ARG A 29 -4.39 2.77 1.91
N THR A 30 -3.19 3.33 2.02
CA THR A 30 -2.80 4.61 1.41
C THR A 30 -2.87 4.57 -0.11
N LEU A 31 -2.43 3.45 -0.69
CA LEU A 31 -2.44 3.23 -2.13
C LEU A 31 -3.83 2.85 -2.67
N ASN A 32 -4.86 2.80 -1.82
CA ASN A 32 -6.21 2.31 -2.12
C ASN A 32 -6.21 0.91 -2.77
N LYS A 33 -5.24 0.06 -2.41
CA LYS A 33 -5.19 -1.33 -2.91
C LYS A 33 -6.06 -2.24 -2.03
N SER A 34 -6.69 -3.23 -2.65
CA SER A 34 -7.50 -4.23 -1.95
C SER A 34 -6.64 -5.32 -1.28
N SER A 35 -5.57 -5.71 -1.96
CA SER A 35 -4.60 -6.72 -1.52
C SER A 35 -3.25 -6.06 -1.19
N ALA A 36 -2.62 -6.60 -0.16
CA ALA A 36 -1.32 -6.18 0.32
C ALA A 36 -0.18 -7.12 -0.16
N GLU A 37 -0.50 -8.17 -0.91
CA GLU A 37 0.46 -9.17 -1.43
C GLU A 37 1.58 -8.52 -2.24
N HIS A 38 1.23 -7.67 -3.21
CA HIS A 38 2.21 -7.01 -4.07
C HIS A 38 3.20 -6.15 -3.28
N ILE A 39 2.73 -5.43 -2.26
CA ILE A 39 3.59 -4.58 -1.42
C ILE A 39 4.50 -5.45 -0.56
N HIS A 40 3.97 -6.52 0.01
CA HIS A 40 4.76 -7.48 0.79
C HIS A 40 5.85 -8.14 -0.05
N ASP A 41 5.49 -8.60 -1.26
CA ASP A 41 6.42 -9.27 -2.17
C ASP A 41 7.49 -8.30 -2.70
N LEU A 42 7.14 -7.03 -2.94
CA LEU A 42 8.09 -5.97 -3.27
C LEU A 42 9.10 -5.77 -2.13
N LEU A 43 8.61 -5.56 -0.90
CA LEU A 43 9.47 -5.34 0.27
C LEU A 43 10.34 -6.55 0.60
N ARG A 44 9.81 -7.78 0.43
CA ARG A 44 10.60 -9.02 0.54
C ARG A 44 11.67 -9.08 -0.54
N GLY A 45 11.34 -8.76 -1.79
CA GLY A 45 12.29 -8.75 -2.91
C GLY A 45 13.42 -7.73 -2.72
N ALA A 46 13.12 -6.60 -2.07
CA ALA A 46 14.09 -5.57 -1.70
C ALA A 46 14.88 -5.89 -0.42
N GLY A 47 14.56 -6.99 0.29
CA GLY A 47 15.27 -7.42 1.50
C GLY A 47 14.84 -6.72 2.79
N HIS A 48 13.74 -5.95 2.78
CA HIS A 48 13.19 -5.29 3.98
C HIS A 48 12.35 -6.23 4.86
N ILE A 49 11.94 -7.37 4.31
CA ILE A 49 11.12 -8.37 5.00
C ILE A 49 11.74 -9.75 4.78
N ASP A 50 11.91 -10.50 5.86
CA ASP A 50 12.47 -11.84 5.82
C ASP A 50 11.59 -12.85 5.06
N THR A 51 12.25 -13.84 4.45
CA THR A 51 11.54 -14.94 3.80
C THR A 51 11.17 -16.01 4.82
N LEU A 52 9.87 -16.31 4.93
CA LEU A 52 9.40 -17.44 5.73
C LEU A 52 9.79 -18.78 5.13
N PRO A 53 10.30 -19.73 5.93
CA PRO A 53 10.36 -21.12 5.51
C PRO A 53 8.95 -21.67 5.24
N LYS A 54 8.86 -22.60 4.28
CA LYS A 54 7.58 -23.14 3.77
C LYS A 54 6.74 -23.78 4.88
N GLU A 55 7.38 -24.38 5.88
CA GLU A 55 6.73 -25.00 7.03
C GLU A 55 5.98 -23.97 7.89
N GLY A 56 6.58 -22.78 8.10
CA GLY A 56 5.95 -21.69 8.84
C GLY A 56 4.73 -21.12 8.14
N LEU A 57 4.75 -21.06 6.80
CA LEU A 57 3.63 -20.54 6.01
C LEU A 57 2.37 -21.43 6.05
N ARG A 58 2.54 -22.75 6.19
CA ARG A 58 1.44 -23.73 6.17
C ARG A 58 0.93 -24.12 7.56
N ARG A 59 1.61 -23.69 8.61
CA ARG A 59 1.24 -24.01 9.99
C ARG A 59 -0.07 -23.30 10.35
N SER A 60 -0.98 -24.04 11.00
CA SER A 60 -2.10 -23.42 11.72
C SER A 60 -1.59 -22.86 13.05
N TYR A 61 -1.87 -21.58 13.29
CA TYR A 61 -1.42 -20.88 14.49
C TYR A 61 -2.50 -20.78 15.57
N GLY A 62 -3.74 -21.22 15.29
CA GLY A 62 -4.81 -21.26 16.27
C GLY A 62 -5.26 -19.90 16.80
N ILE A 63 -5.14 -18.84 15.99
CA ILE A 63 -5.64 -17.51 16.34
C ILE A 63 -7.17 -17.43 16.13
N ASP A 64 -7.82 -16.41 16.71
CA ASP A 64 -9.25 -16.18 16.51
C ASP A 64 -9.59 -16.08 15.00
N ALA A 65 -10.63 -16.81 14.58
CA ALA A 65 -11.07 -16.88 13.19
C ALA A 65 -11.42 -15.51 12.57
N LYS A 66 -11.81 -14.51 13.39
CA LYS A 66 -12.03 -13.14 12.94
C LYS A 66 -10.74 -12.51 12.44
N TRP A 67 -9.61 -12.73 13.12
CA TRP A 67 -8.31 -12.24 12.67
C TRP A 67 -7.89 -12.92 11.37
N GLU A 68 -8.03 -14.24 11.29
CA GLU A 68 -7.73 -14.96 10.05
C GLU A 68 -8.58 -14.48 8.87
N SER A 69 -9.87 -14.21 9.10
CA SER A 69 -10.78 -13.71 8.07
C SER A 69 -10.37 -12.33 7.56
N VAL A 70 -10.00 -11.43 8.47
CA VAL A 70 -9.64 -10.05 8.14
C VAL A 70 -8.31 -9.98 7.40
N LEU A 71 -7.32 -10.74 7.84
CA LEU A 71 -6.03 -10.86 7.15
C LEU A 71 -6.21 -11.42 5.74
N ARG A 72 -7.00 -12.48 5.59
CA ARG A 72 -7.29 -13.11 4.30
C ARG A 72 -7.98 -12.15 3.32
N LYS A 73 -8.90 -11.31 3.81
CA LYS A 73 -9.55 -10.26 3.00
C LYS A 73 -8.55 -9.23 2.47
N LYS A 74 -7.37 -9.11 3.06
CA LYS A 74 -6.26 -8.26 2.60
C LYS A 74 -5.19 -9.01 1.81
N GLY A 75 -5.42 -10.27 1.45
CA GLY A 75 -4.41 -11.10 0.78
C GLY A 75 -3.27 -11.51 1.71
N TYR A 76 -3.49 -11.49 3.03
CA TYR A 76 -2.48 -11.82 4.03
C TYR A 76 -2.80 -13.13 4.74
N SER A 77 -1.74 -13.86 5.09
CA SER A 77 -1.79 -14.87 6.15
C SER A 77 -1.21 -14.28 7.43
N PHE A 78 -1.62 -14.83 8.58
CA PHE A 78 -1.07 -14.44 9.88
C PHE A 78 0.46 -14.47 9.96
N PRO A 79 1.16 -15.54 9.53
CA PRO A 79 2.63 -15.54 9.57
C PRO A 79 3.25 -14.46 8.68
N ARG A 80 2.68 -14.18 7.49
CA ARG A 80 3.16 -13.07 6.64
C ARG A 80 2.99 -11.72 7.35
N TRP A 81 1.87 -11.52 8.04
CA TRP A 81 1.59 -10.28 8.76
C TRP A 81 2.55 -10.09 9.92
N CYS A 82 2.80 -11.15 10.70
CA CYS A 82 3.78 -11.14 11.77
C CYS A 82 5.16 -10.71 11.27
N ILE A 83 5.66 -11.32 10.19
CA ILE A 83 6.99 -10.98 9.67
C ILE A 83 7.04 -9.59 9.06
N GLY A 84 5.95 -9.12 8.44
CA GLY A 84 5.85 -7.72 8.01
C GLY A 84 6.03 -6.71 9.16
N TRP A 85 5.77 -7.13 10.39
CA TRP A 85 6.01 -6.38 11.62
C TRP A 85 7.30 -6.77 12.36
N GLY A 86 8.05 -7.78 11.88
CA GLY A 86 9.21 -8.34 12.57
C GLY A 86 8.90 -9.27 13.75
N PHE A 87 7.64 -9.73 13.88
CA PHE A 87 7.23 -10.64 14.95
C PHE A 87 7.49 -12.10 14.60
N ASP A 88 7.80 -12.90 15.63
CA ASP A 88 7.77 -14.36 15.52
C ASP A 88 6.31 -14.85 15.53
N PRO A 89 5.83 -15.56 14.49
CA PRO A 89 4.43 -15.98 14.41
C PRO A 89 3.99 -16.92 15.54
N VAL A 90 4.88 -17.74 16.09
CA VAL A 90 4.54 -18.68 17.17
C VAL A 90 4.33 -17.94 18.49
N LYS A 91 5.22 -16.98 18.80
CA LYS A 91 5.10 -16.11 19.97
C LYS A 91 3.88 -15.22 19.86
N ALA A 92 3.67 -14.58 18.71
CA ALA A 92 2.52 -13.70 18.47
C ALA A 92 1.18 -14.45 18.65
N ALA A 93 1.07 -15.68 18.13
CA ALA A 93 -0.12 -16.51 18.33
C ALA A 93 -0.36 -16.84 19.81
N ARG A 94 0.70 -17.14 20.56
CA ARG A 94 0.62 -17.43 22.00
C ARG A 94 0.18 -16.20 22.79
N GLU A 95 0.72 -15.02 22.49
CA GLU A 95 0.34 -13.77 23.15
C GLU A 95 -1.14 -13.44 22.92
N LEU A 96 -1.61 -13.58 21.68
CA LEU A 96 -3.03 -13.41 21.35
C LEU A 96 -3.93 -14.42 22.08
N ALA A 97 -3.50 -15.68 22.19
CA ALA A 97 -4.27 -16.72 22.90
C ALA A 97 -4.34 -16.45 24.42
N LEU A 98 -3.30 -15.85 25.00
CA LEU A 98 -3.27 -15.47 26.41
C LEU A 98 -3.97 -14.13 26.69
N GLY A 99 -4.35 -13.39 25.64
CA GLY A 99 -4.97 -12.06 25.76
C GLY A 99 -4.03 -11.00 26.33
N VAL A 100 -2.72 -11.19 26.20
CA VAL A 100 -1.72 -10.25 26.69
C VAL A 100 -1.70 -9.02 25.80
N GLN A 101 -2.10 -7.88 26.36
CA GLN A 101 -2.01 -6.59 25.68
C GLN A 101 -0.54 -6.18 25.59
N GLY A 102 -0.03 -6.08 24.37
CA GLY A 102 1.37 -5.76 24.05
C GLY A 102 1.51 -5.38 22.58
N ASP A 103 2.73 -5.43 22.04
CA ASP A 103 3.06 -4.92 20.70
C ASP A 103 2.20 -5.54 19.58
N ILE A 104 1.82 -6.82 19.70
CA ILE A 104 0.95 -7.50 18.74
C ILE A 104 -0.45 -6.88 18.71
N HIS A 105 -1.00 -6.54 19.88
CA HIS A 105 -2.30 -5.91 20.00
C HIS A 105 -2.28 -4.49 19.44
N GLU A 106 -1.22 -3.72 19.72
CA GLU A 106 -1.04 -2.38 19.16
C GLU A 106 -0.89 -2.42 17.63
N ALA A 107 -0.14 -3.40 17.09
CA ALA A 107 -0.03 -3.60 15.65
C ALA A 107 -1.38 -3.96 15.00
N LEU A 108 -2.18 -4.84 15.63
CA LEU A 108 -3.53 -5.17 15.16
C LEU A 108 -4.47 -3.98 15.23
N LYS A 109 -4.39 -3.19 16.30
CA LYS A 109 -5.17 -1.95 16.47
C LYS A 109 -4.82 -0.95 15.38
N ARG A 110 -3.54 -0.81 15.02
CA ARG A 110 -3.06 0.09 13.97
C ARG A 110 -3.47 -0.38 12.56
N ASP A 111 -3.38 -1.67 12.27
CA ASP A 111 -3.68 -2.21 10.94
C ASP A 111 -5.18 -2.43 10.69
N PHE A 112 -5.92 -2.79 11.74
CA PHE A 112 -7.31 -3.18 11.67
C PHE A 112 -8.17 -2.52 12.75
N PRO A 113 -8.14 -1.18 12.89
CA PRO A 113 -8.71 -0.51 14.06
C PRO A 113 -10.21 -0.76 14.24
N ALA A 114 -10.97 -0.82 13.14
CA ALA A 114 -12.41 -1.09 13.21
C ALA A 114 -12.74 -2.54 13.64
N VAL A 115 -11.88 -3.50 13.32
CA VAL A 115 -12.03 -4.90 13.74
C VAL A 115 -11.62 -5.03 15.20
N TYR A 116 -10.48 -4.44 15.54
CA TYR A 116 -9.95 -4.39 16.90
C TYR A 116 -10.97 -3.81 17.87
N ALA A 117 -11.49 -2.61 17.56
CA ALA A 117 -12.49 -1.94 18.38
C ALA A 117 -13.73 -2.82 18.62
N ARG A 118 -14.23 -3.49 17.58
CA ARG A 118 -15.37 -4.43 17.72
C ARG A 118 -15.04 -5.65 18.58
N MET A 119 -13.82 -6.16 18.51
CA MET A 119 -13.41 -7.35 19.28
C MET A 119 -13.20 -7.05 20.76
N PHE A 120 -12.73 -5.83 21.09
CA PHE A 120 -12.40 -5.42 22.45
C PHE A 120 -13.38 -4.41 23.07
N GLY A 121 -14.51 -4.13 22.40
CA GLY A 121 -15.54 -3.24 22.92
C GLY A 121 -15.16 -1.76 22.93
N GLU A 122 -14.22 -1.35 22.08
CA GLU A 122 -13.90 0.07 21.87
C GLU A 122 -14.78 0.67 20.76
N ASP A 123 -14.85 2.01 20.73
CA ASP A 123 -15.51 2.71 19.64
C ASP A 123 -14.67 2.62 18.35
N PRO A 124 -15.26 2.22 17.21
CA PRO A 124 -14.52 2.15 15.95
C PRO A 124 -14.14 3.57 15.50
N PRO A 125 -12.94 3.76 14.92
CA PRO A 125 -12.55 5.07 14.43
C PRO A 125 -13.50 5.51 13.30
N GLN A 126 -13.74 6.82 13.23
CA GLN A 126 -14.45 7.40 12.10
C GLN A 126 -13.63 7.18 10.81
N ARG A 127 -14.33 6.84 9.72
CA ARG A 127 -13.70 6.74 8.40
C ARG A 127 -13.28 8.14 7.96
N VAL A 128 -11.97 8.36 7.89
CA VAL A 128 -11.41 9.55 7.24
C VAL A 128 -11.35 9.28 5.74
N PRO A 129 -12.04 10.06 4.89
CA PRO A 129 -11.93 9.92 3.44
C PRO A 129 -10.49 10.15 2.99
N THR A 130 -10.02 9.35 2.03
CA THR A 130 -8.70 9.59 1.44
C THR A 130 -8.71 10.93 0.70
N THR A 131 -7.78 11.82 1.04
CA THR A 131 -7.61 13.09 0.34
C THR A 131 -7.30 12.81 -1.13
N ARG A 132 -8.15 13.31 -2.03
CA ARG A 132 -7.86 13.33 -3.47
C ARG A 132 -6.86 14.44 -3.73
N ILE A 133 -5.80 14.10 -4.46
CA ILE A 133 -4.73 15.06 -4.79
C ILE A 133 -5.03 15.75 -6.12
N HIS A 134 -5.64 15.01 -7.05
CA HIS A 134 -6.03 15.51 -8.36
C HIS A 134 -7.54 15.60 -8.49
N ASP A 135 -7.98 16.44 -9.44
CA ASP A 135 -9.37 16.46 -9.90
C ASP A 135 -9.73 15.08 -10.48
N PRO A 136 -10.88 14.48 -10.12
CA PRO A 136 -11.37 13.26 -10.76
C PRO A 136 -11.59 13.37 -12.28
N HIS A 137 -11.74 14.58 -12.82
CA HIS A 137 -11.95 14.85 -14.25
C HIS A 137 -10.89 15.82 -14.77
N PRO A 138 -9.61 15.40 -14.82
CA PRO A 138 -8.55 16.28 -15.28
C PRO A 138 -8.77 16.65 -16.76
N SER A 139 -8.52 17.90 -17.09
CA SER A 139 -8.48 18.34 -18.49
C SER A 139 -7.15 17.93 -19.12
N VAL A 140 -7.20 17.35 -20.32
CA VAL A 140 -6.03 16.74 -20.98
C VAL A 140 -5.92 17.26 -22.41
N THR A 141 -4.70 17.60 -22.84
CA THR A 141 -4.37 17.82 -24.25
C THR A 141 -3.67 16.59 -24.81
N ILE A 142 -4.04 16.16 -26.02
CA ILE A 142 -3.36 15.06 -26.72
C ILE A 142 -2.84 15.56 -28.06
N VAL A 143 -1.53 15.52 -28.24
CA VAL A 143 -0.85 16.06 -29.44
C VAL A 143 0.19 15.05 -29.95
N TRP A 144 0.36 14.97 -31.27
CA TRP A 144 1.44 14.20 -31.87
C TRP A 144 2.79 14.88 -31.61
N HIS A 145 3.74 14.17 -30.98
CA HIS A 145 5.11 14.65 -30.79
C HIS A 145 6.06 13.92 -31.76
N PRO A 146 6.65 14.64 -32.74
CA PRO A 146 7.51 14.01 -33.74
C PRO A 146 8.77 13.38 -33.12
N ASP A 147 9.39 14.04 -32.13
CA ASP A 147 10.62 13.55 -31.49
C ASP A 147 10.42 12.24 -30.71
N ARG A 148 9.20 12.03 -30.20
CA ARG A 148 8.84 10.82 -29.46
C ARG A 148 8.19 9.76 -30.35
N ASN A 149 7.88 10.13 -31.61
CA ASN A 149 7.09 9.34 -32.56
C ASN A 149 5.83 8.75 -31.91
N ALA A 150 5.08 9.59 -31.17
CA ALA A 150 3.96 9.16 -30.34
C ALA A 150 2.94 10.29 -30.13
N TYR A 151 1.70 9.91 -29.87
CA TYR A 151 0.70 10.82 -29.28
C TYR A 151 0.99 10.99 -27.80
N VAL A 152 1.12 12.22 -27.33
CA VAL A 152 1.37 12.50 -25.91
C VAL A 152 0.15 13.16 -25.32
N ALA A 153 -0.40 12.52 -24.29
CA ALA A 153 -1.44 13.06 -23.44
C ALA A 153 -0.79 13.78 -22.24
N GLU A 154 -1.15 15.04 -22.01
CA GLU A 154 -0.60 15.91 -20.98
C GLU A 154 -1.71 16.59 -20.17
N MET A 155 -1.54 16.69 -18.86
CA MET A 155 -2.53 17.36 -18.00
C MET A 155 -2.43 18.87 -18.16
N ILE A 156 -3.57 19.53 -18.41
CA ILE A 156 -3.66 20.98 -18.41
C ILE A 156 -3.41 21.49 -16.98
N GLY A 157 -2.49 22.44 -16.83
CA GLY A 157 -2.09 23.00 -15.54
C GLY A 157 -0.92 22.28 -14.85
N ASN A 158 -0.57 21.06 -15.23
CA ASN A 158 0.64 20.39 -14.77
C ASN A 158 1.20 19.41 -15.83
N PRO A 159 1.95 19.94 -16.81
CA PRO A 159 2.50 19.15 -17.91
C PRO A 159 3.52 18.08 -17.49
N ALA A 160 4.00 18.10 -16.24
CA ALA A 160 4.91 17.07 -15.74
C ALA A 160 4.25 15.67 -15.71
N ILE A 161 2.91 15.64 -15.59
CA ILE A 161 2.11 14.42 -15.75
C ILE A 161 1.77 14.28 -17.23
N ASN A 162 2.53 13.43 -17.92
CA ASN A 162 2.31 13.10 -19.32
C ASN A 162 2.63 11.66 -19.62
N ALA A 163 2.02 11.12 -20.67
CA ALA A 163 2.31 9.79 -21.18
C ALA A 163 2.16 9.71 -22.71
N GLY A 164 3.01 8.91 -23.35
CA GLY A 164 3.00 8.71 -24.80
C GLY A 164 2.37 7.38 -25.21
N GLY A 165 1.52 7.38 -26.24
CA GLY A 165 0.89 6.20 -26.83
C GLY A 165 1.06 6.18 -28.36
N ILE A 166 0.78 5.02 -28.95
CA ILE A 166 0.86 4.81 -30.40
C ILE A 166 -0.32 5.46 -31.15
N ASP A 167 -1.42 5.70 -30.44
CA ASP A 167 -2.63 6.37 -30.90
C ASP A 167 -3.23 7.21 -29.74
N LEU A 168 -4.32 7.93 -30.02
CA LEU A 168 -4.99 8.80 -29.05
C LEU A 168 -5.53 8.05 -27.83
N GLU A 169 -6.13 6.87 -28.04
CA GLU A 169 -6.73 6.07 -26.98
C GLU A 169 -5.65 5.50 -26.06
N HIS A 170 -4.61 4.92 -26.64
CA HIS A 170 -3.48 4.39 -25.92
C HIS A 170 -2.76 5.49 -25.12
N ALA A 171 -2.62 6.70 -25.68
CA ALA A 171 -2.06 7.84 -24.95
C ALA A 171 -2.90 8.21 -23.73
N LEU A 172 -4.23 8.25 -23.88
CA LEU A 172 -5.15 8.55 -22.77
C LEU A 172 -5.13 7.48 -21.68
N GLN A 173 -5.15 6.19 -22.05
CA GLN A 173 -5.06 5.07 -21.10
C GLN A 173 -3.75 5.13 -20.30
N ARG A 174 -2.63 5.36 -20.98
CA ARG A 174 -1.31 5.52 -20.35
C ARG A 174 -1.25 6.75 -19.45
N PHE A 175 -1.89 7.85 -19.84
CA PHE A 175 -2.00 9.05 -19.01
C PHE A 175 -2.78 8.78 -17.71
N GLN A 176 -3.90 8.05 -17.78
CA GLN A 176 -4.67 7.68 -16.59
C GLN A 176 -3.85 6.82 -15.61
N VAL A 177 -2.98 5.94 -16.14
CA VAL A 177 -2.04 5.17 -15.32
C VAL A 177 -1.00 6.10 -14.67
N ALA A 178 -0.40 7.02 -15.44
CA ALA A 178 0.57 7.98 -14.93
C ALA A 178 -0.03 8.88 -13.82
N LEU A 179 -1.26 9.35 -14.01
CA LEU A 179 -1.99 10.14 -13.01
C LEU A 179 -2.23 9.37 -11.72
N ARG A 180 -2.61 8.08 -11.82
CA ARG A 180 -2.79 7.20 -10.67
C ARG A 180 -1.50 7.00 -9.90
N TYR A 181 -0.39 6.79 -10.60
CA TYR A 181 0.93 6.68 -9.96
C TYR A 181 1.34 7.97 -9.26
N ASP A 182 1.17 9.13 -9.90
CA ASP A 182 1.47 10.41 -9.27
C ASP A 182 0.62 10.65 -8.01
N GLU A 183 -0.68 10.33 -8.04
CA GLU A 183 -1.54 10.42 -6.86
C GLU A 183 -1.07 9.49 -5.73
N GLN A 184 -0.71 8.25 -6.06
CA GLN A 184 -0.19 7.28 -5.10
C GLN A 184 1.13 7.71 -4.47
N ILE A 185 2.07 8.21 -5.29
CA ILE A 185 3.37 8.73 -4.84
C ILE A 185 3.17 9.88 -3.86
N LYS A 186 2.37 10.88 -4.24
CA LYS A 186 2.15 12.06 -3.38
C LYS A 186 1.45 11.72 -2.07
N ARG A 187 0.55 10.74 -2.05
CA ARG A 187 -0.06 10.26 -0.79
C ARG A 187 0.96 9.62 0.14
N LEU A 188 1.89 8.82 -0.40
CA LEU A 188 2.98 8.26 0.40
C LEU A 188 3.90 9.37 0.91
N GLU A 189 4.28 10.33 0.06
CA GLU A 189 5.12 11.47 0.45
C GLU A 189 4.51 12.27 1.62
N LEU A 190 3.19 12.53 1.58
CA LEU A 190 2.48 13.20 2.68
C LEU A 190 2.53 12.39 3.98
N LEU A 191 2.34 11.07 3.93
CA LEU A 191 2.38 10.22 5.12
C LEU A 191 3.79 10.08 5.70
N ILE A 192 4.80 9.94 4.85
CA ILE A 192 6.21 9.89 5.26
C ILE A 192 6.55 11.19 6.00
N ALA A 193 6.20 12.34 5.43
CA ALA A 193 6.43 13.63 6.07
C ALA A 193 5.69 13.77 7.42
N GLN A 194 4.46 13.26 7.52
CA GLN A 194 3.73 13.26 8.80
C GLN A 194 4.40 12.39 9.86
N ARG A 195 4.98 11.25 9.47
CA ARG A 195 5.69 10.35 10.39
C ARG A 195 7.04 10.88 10.85
N GLN A 196 7.79 11.54 9.97
CA GLN A 196 9.10 12.12 10.31
C GLN A 196 9.01 13.34 11.24
N ASN A 197 7.86 13.98 11.31
CA ASN A 197 7.61 15.14 12.17
C ASN A 197 6.98 14.78 13.54
N GLN A 198 6.77 13.49 13.82
CA GLN A 198 6.30 12.96 15.11
C GLN A 198 7.46 12.43 15.93
#